data_AF-A0A2I0H6E0-F1
#
_entry.id   AF-A0A2I0H6E0-F1
#
_cell.length_a   1.000
_cell.length_b   1.000
_cell.length_c   1.000
_cell.angle_alpha   90.00
_cell.angle_beta   90.00
_cell.angle_gamma   90.00
#
_symmetry.space_group_name_H-M   'P 1'
#
loop_
_entity.id
_entity.type
_entity.pdbx_description
1 polymer ?
#
loop_
_entity_poly.entity_id
_entity_poly.type
_entity_poly.pdbx_seq_one_letter_code
_entity_poly.pdbx_strand_id
1 'polypeptide(L)'
;RDVSTIQRLYFPEHPTDEERAFSATSTYVARFYPRGSTSPQQSQAVSTPRAAPTPTPEAESSTQAAMRAELRAIREERDRLRCELVDSRAEVADYGELQTELARARTRVVHLDREMARLSAKLDRVHKRAREIAHP
;
A
#
# COMPACT_ATOMS: atom_id res chain seq x y z
N ARG A 1 10.56 34.47 -3.48
CA ARG A 1 10.09 33.33 -2.65
C ARG A 1 11.32 32.52 -2.32
N ASP A 2 11.67 32.52 -1.04
CA ASP A 2 12.99 32.15 -0.55
C ASP A 2 13.11 30.62 -0.42
N VAL A 3 14.08 30.03 -1.12
CA VAL A 3 14.28 28.57 -1.17
C VAL A 3 14.68 28.01 0.21
N SER A 4 15.18 28.89 1.09
CA SER A 4 15.58 28.60 2.47
C SER A 4 14.42 28.10 3.35
N THR A 5 13.19 28.53 3.08
CA THR A 5 12.04 28.21 3.93
C THR A 5 11.54 26.78 3.71
N ILE A 6 11.70 26.24 2.50
CA ILE A 6 11.30 24.86 2.17
C ILE A 6 12.32 23.86 2.74
N GLN A 7 13.61 24.18 2.76
CA GLN A 7 14.62 23.29 3.36
C GLN A 7 14.46 23.14 4.89
N ARG A 8 14.09 24.20 5.61
CA ARG A 8 13.89 24.14 7.07
C ARG A 8 12.71 23.26 7.50
N LEU A 9 11.76 22.97 6.60
CA LEU A 9 10.66 22.05 6.88
C LEU A 9 11.06 20.58 6.67
N TYR A 10 12.16 20.32 5.96
CA TYR A 10 12.59 18.96 5.62
C TYR A 10 13.72 18.44 6.53
N PHE A 11 14.41 19.34 7.24
CA PHE A 11 15.44 18.99 8.23
C PHE A 11 15.22 19.80 9.52
N PRO A 12 14.40 19.30 10.45
CA PRO A 12 14.16 19.93 11.75
C PRO A 12 15.48 20.07 12.54
N GLU A 13 15.58 21.07 13.43
CA GLU A 13 16.74 21.24 14.34
C GLU A 13 16.97 20.00 15.24
N HIS A 14 15.96 19.13 15.38
CA HIS A 14 16.04 17.83 16.05
C HIS A 14 15.39 16.74 15.18
N PRO A 15 16.17 16.02 14.35
CA PRO A 15 15.62 14.98 13.47
C PRO A 15 15.11 13.79 14.27
N THR A 16 14.02 13.19 13.80
CA THR A 16 13.51 11.92 14.30
C THR A 16 14.49 10.78 13.98
N ASP A 17 14.32 9.62 14.63
CA ASP A 17 15.26 8.49 14.44
C ASP A 17 15.28 7.97 12.99
N GLU A 18 14.12 7.95 12.35
CA GLU A 18 13.95 7.57 10.94
C GLU A 18 14.67 8.55 10.00
N GLU A 19 14.60 9.86 10.27
CA GLU A 19 15.31 10.89 9.51
C GLU A 19 16.83 10.80 9.72
N ARG A 20 17.30 10.43 10.92
CA ARG A 20 18.73 10.15 11.17
C ARG A 20 19.19 8.92 10.40
N ALA A 21 18.41 7.85 10.38
CA ALA A 21 18.71 6.65 9.61
C ALA A 21 18.75 6.94 8.10
N PHE A 22 17.78 7.69 7.58
CA PHE A 22 17.76 8.13 6.19
C PHE A 22 18.97 9.02 5.84
N SER A 23 19.33 9.96 6.73
CA SER A 23 20.49 10.83 6.56
C SER A 23 21.81 10.06 6.57
N ALA A 24 21.93 9.05 7.45
CA ALA A 24 23.09 8.17 7.50
C ALA A 24 23.23 7.35 6.21
N THR A 25 22.13 6.79 5.71
CA THR A 25 22.11 6.04 4.44
C THR A 25 22.44 6.95 3.26
N SER A 26 21.83 8.15 3.16
CA SER A 26 22.17 9.10 2.10
C SER A 26 23.64 9.51 2.14
N THR A 27 24.19 9.74 3.33
CA THR A 27 25.61 10.08 3.51
C THR A 27 26.52 8.91 3.12
N TYR A 28 26.14 7.68 3.49
CA TYR A 28 26.85 6.47 3.10
C TYR A 28 26.86 6.27 1.59
N VAL A 29 25.70 6.40 0.94
CA VAL A 29 25.56 6.28 -0.51
C VAL A 29 26.34 7.37 -1.24
N ALA A 30 26.31 8.62 -0.76
CA ALA A 30 27.03 9.74 -1.38
C ALA A 30 28.56 9.57 -1.43
N ARG A 31 29.15 8.74 -0.56
CA ARG A 31 30.59 8.42 -0.64
C ARG A 31 30.99 7.71 -1.94
N PHE A 32 30.03 7.05 -2.58
CA PHE A 32 30.24 6.29 -3.81
C PHE A 32 29.84 7.06 -5.08
N TYR A 33 29.23 8.24 -4.93
CA TYR A 33 28.84 9.11 -6.04
C TYR A 33 29.48 10.50 -5.88
N PRO A 34 30.74 10.69 -6.31
CA PRO A 34 31.38 12.00 -6.27
C PRO A 34 30.54 13.01 -7.05
N ARG A 35 30.06 14.04 -6.34
CA ARG A 35 29.28 15.12 -6.93
C ARG A 35 30.22 15.98 -7.78
N GLY A 36 30.18 15.78 -9.09
CA GLY A 36 30.85 16.63 -10.08
C GLY A 36 32.24 16.12 -10.46
N SER A 37 32.30 15.45 -11.60
CA SER A 37 33.54 15.14 -12.31
C SER A 37 34.10 16.40 -12.99
N THR A 38 35.25 16.87 -12.51
CA THR A 38 36.25 17.56 -13.34
C THR A 38 37.59 16.87 -13.13
N SER A 39 38.07 16.14 -14.13
CA SER A 39 39.48 15.73 -14.27
C SER A 39 40.15 16.77 -15.19
N PRO A 40 41.46 17.08 -15.12
CA PRO A 40 42.54 16.29 -14.53
C PRO A 40 43.56 17.09 -13.69
N GLN A 41 44.05 16.51 -12.58
CA GLN A 41 45.42 16.83 -12.17
C GLN A 41 46.12 15.61 -11.58
N GLN A 42 47.04 15.14 -12.41
CA GLN A 42 48.13 14.21 -12.15
C GLN A 42 48.81 14.49 -10.81
N SER A 43 48.59 13.62 -9.84
CA SER A 43 49.44 13.51 -8.65
C SER A 43 50.27 12.25 -8.78
N GLN A 44 51.45 12.40 -9.38
CA GLN A 44 52.55 11.46 -9.19
C GLN A 44 53.22 11.80 -7.85
N ALA A 45 52.97 10.98 -6.85
CA ALA A 45 53.94 10.71 -5.79
C ALA A 45 53.76 9.25 -5.37
N VAL A 46 54.79 8.47 -5.67
CA VAL A 46 54.87 7.03 -5.42
C VAL A 46 54.73 6.76 -3.93
N SER A 47 53.75 5.92 -3.58
CA SER A 47 53.85 5.02 -2.45
C SER A 47 53.41 3.65 -2.93
N THR A 48 54.40 2.78 -2.98
CA THR A 48 54.39 1.38 -3.42
C THR A 48 53.08 0.68 -3.03
N PRO A 49 52.29 0.17 -3.99
CA PRO A 49 51.09 -0.59 -3.66
C PRO A 49 51.55 -1.93 -3.08
N ARG A 50 51.40 -2.12 -1.76
CA ARG A 50 51.28 -3.48 -1.24
C ARG A 50 49.98 -4.02 -1.83
N ALA A 51 50.10 -4.96 -2.75
CA ALA A 51 48.97 -5.57 -3.46
C ALA A 51 47.91 -5.98 -2.44
N ALA A 52 46.82 -5.21 -2.40
CA ALA A 52 45.54 -5.73 -1.96
C ALA A 52 45.26 -6.94 -2.86
N PRO A 53 44.75 -8.07 -2.33
CA PRO A 53 44.39 -9.19 -3.18
C PRO A 53 43.34 -8.67 -4.17
N THR A 54 43.75 -8.53 -5.43
CA THR A 54 42.84 -8.29 -6.54
C THR A 54 41.83 -9.43 -6.50
N PRO A 55 40.52 -9.17 -6.29
CA PRO A 55 39.55 -10.23 -6.30
C PRO A 55 39.69 -10.98 -7.63
N THR A 56 39.75 -12.29 -7.54
CA THR A 56 39.87 -13.14 -8.72
C THR A 56 38.62 -12.94 -9.58
N PRO A 57 38.73 -12.90 -10.93
CA PRO A 57 37.60 -12.68 -11.83
C PRO A 57 36.39 -13.60 -11.59
N GLU A 58 36.61 -14.78 -11.01
CA GLU A 58 35.56 -15.71 -10.58
C GLU A 58 34.70 -15.19 -9.42
N ALA A 59 35.27 -14.48 -8.45
CA ALA A 59 34.53 -13.94 -7.31
C ALA A 59 33.60 -12.80 -7.75
N GLU A 60 34.06 -11.94 -8.66
CA GLU A 60 33.24 -10.88 -9.26
C GLU A 60 32.11 -11.48 -10.12
N SER A 61 32.41 -12.50 -10.92
CA SER A 61 31.42 -13.26 -11.69
C SER A 61 30.37 -13.92 -10.81
N SER A 62 30.80 -14.54 -9.70
CA SER A 62 29.90 -15.15 -8.69
C SER A 62 28.99 -14.12 -8.03
N THR A 63 29.54 -12.96 -7.65
CA THR A 63 28.76 -11.86 -7.05
C THR A 63 27.74 -11.30 -8.06
N GLN A 64 28.13 -11.16 -9.33
CA GLN A 64 27.22 -10.74 -10.39
C GLN A 64 26.12 -11.77 -10.65
N ALA A 65 26.43 -13.08 -10.58
CA ALA A 65 25.44 -14.15 -10.71
C ALA A 65 24.44 -14.13 -9.55
N ALA A 66 24.90 -13.97 -8.31
CA ALA A 66 24.05 -13.82 -7.14
C ALA A 66 23.08 -12.63 -7.28
N MET A 67 23.59 -11.46 -7.70
CA MET A 67 22.76 -10.27 -7.88
C MET A 67 21.70 -10.45 -8.98
N ARG A 68 22.02 -11.17 -10.07
CA ARG A 68 21.03 -11.52 -11.09
C ARG A 68 19.97 -12.48 -10.56
N ALA A 69 20.35 -13.44 -9.72
CA ALA A 69 19.42 -14.36 -9.08
C ALA A 69 18.48 -13.65 -8.12
N GLU A 70 18.98 -12.72 -7.30
CA GLU A 70 18.16 -11.91 -6.40
C GLU A 70 17.18 -11.02 -7.17
N LEU A 71 17.64 -10.33 -8.22
CA LEU A 71 16.75 -9.53 -9.08
C LEU A 71 15.67 -10.38 -9.73
N ARG A 72 16.00 -11.63 -10.10
CA ARG A 72 15.02 -12.58 -10.62
C ARG A 72 13.99 -12.95 -9.55
N ALA A 73 14.44 -13.31 -8.35
CA ALA A 73 13.55 -13.65 -7.23
C ALA A 73 12.62 -12.48 -6.87
N ILE A 74 13.12 -11.24 -6.83
CA ILE A 74 12.30 -10.04 -6.58
C ILE A 74 11.23 -9.86 -7.67
N ARG A 75 11.56 -10.11 -8.94
CA ARG A 75 10.59 -10.00 -10.04
C ARG A 75 9.51 -11.08 -9.95
N GLU A 76 9.90 -12.31 -9.65
CA GLU A 76 8.98 -13.44 -9.47
C GLU A 76 8.03 -13.19 -8.28
N GLU A 77 8.57 -12.71 -7.16
CA GLU A 77 7.79 -12.33 -5.99
C GLU A 77 6.82 -11.19 -6.30
N ARG A 78 7.28 -10.13 -6.98
CA ARG A 78 6.42 -9.03 -7.43
C ARG A 78 5.29 -9.54 -8.33
N ASP A 79 5.59 -10.46 -9.24
CA ASP A 79 4.60 -10.99 -10.17
C ASP A 79 3.59 -11.90 -9.44
N ARG A 80 4.02 -12.67 -8.43
CA ARG A 80 3.13 -13.40 -7.52
C ARG A 80 2.19 -12.44 -6.77
N LEU A 81 2.74 -11.40 -6.13
CA LEU A 81 1.95 -10.41 -5.39
C LEU A 81 0.98 -9.66 -6.29
N ARG A 82 1.32 -9.43 -7.56
CA ARG A 82 0.39 -8.85 -8.53
C ARG A 82 -0.81 -9.75 -8.81
N CYS A 83 -0.60 -11.06 -8.93
CA CYS A 83 -1.71 -12.00 -9.06
C CYS A 83 -2.60 -11.98 -7.81
N GLU A 84 -1.99 -12.07 -6.62
CA GLU A 84 -2.73 -12.02 -5.34
C GLU A 84 -3.54 -10.72 -5.18
N LEU A 85 -3.00 -9.58 -5.63
CA LEU A 85 -3.70 -8.30 -5.62
C LEU A 85 -4.91 -8.29 -6.56
N VAL A 86 -4.78 -8.90 -7.75
CA VAL A 86 -5.89 -9.02 -8.71
C VAL A 86 -6.99 -9.90 -8.11
N ASP A 87 -6.63 -11.04 -7.53
CA ASP A 87 -7.58 -11.95 -6.88
C ASP A 87 -8.30 -11.25 -5.72
N SER A 88 -7.54 -10.61 -4.83
CA SER A 88 -8.12 -9.85 -3.70
C SER A 88 -9.04 -8.71 -4.16
N ARG A 89 -8.74 -8.09 -5.30
CA ARG A 89 -9.60 -7.05 -5.87
C ARG A 89 -10.91 -7.62 -6.41
N ALA A 90 -10.90 -8.84 -6.95
CA ALA A 90 -12.12 -9.54 -7.34
C ALA A 90 -13.00 -9.82 -6.11
N GLU A 91 -12.43 -10.34 -5.03
CA GLU A 91 -13.16 -10.58 -3.77
C GLU A 91 -13.80 -9.30 -3.20
N VAL A 92 -13.10 -8.15 -3.29
CA VAL A 92 -13.66 -6.86 -2.88
C VAL A 92 -14.82 -6.43 -3.77
N ALA A 93 -14.79 -6.73 -5.07
CA ALA A 93 -15.90 -6.45 -5.97
C ALA A 93 -17.14 -7.27 -5.58
N ASP A 94 -16.96 -8.57 -5.31
CA ASP A 94 -18.02 -9.48 -4.87
C ASP A 94 -18.66 -9.01 -3.54
N TYR A 95 -17.84 -8.51 -2.61
CA TYR A 95 -18.34 -7.89 -1.38
C TYR A 95 -19.22 -6.65 -1.66
N GLY A 96 -18.87 -5.84 -2.65
CA GLY A 96 -19.68 -4.69 -3.08
C GLY A 96 -21.03 -5.10 -3.66
N GLU A 97 -21.08 -6.22 -4.40
CA GLU A 97 -22.33 -6.80 -4.89
C GLU A 97 -23.21 -7.27 -3.74
N LEU A 98 -22.64 -8.00 -2.77
CA LEU A 98 -23.35 -8.43 -1.56
C LEU A 98 -23.91 -7.25 -0.75
N GLN A 99 -23.17 -6.15 -0.62
CA GLN A 99 -23.68 -4.95 0.03
C GLN A 99 -24.89 -4.36 -0.71
N THR A 100 -24.84 -4.36 -2.05
CA THR A 100 -25.95 -3.89 -2.89
C THR A 100 -27.18 -4.78 -2.74
N GLU A 101 -26.99 -6.09 -2.71
CA GLU A 101 -28.08 -7.05 -2.45
C GLU A 101 -28.69 -6.88 -1.06
N LEU A 102 -27.86 -6.68 -0.04
CA LEU A 102 -28.32 -6.41 1.32
C LEU A 102 -29.14 -5.12 1.40
N ALA A 103 -28.74 -4.05 0.72
CA ALA A 103 -29.51 -2.80 0.65
C ALA A 103 -30.88 -3.00 -0.02
N ARG A 104 -30.93 -3.79 -1.11
CA ARG A 104 -32.19 -4.16 -1.78
C ARG A 104 -33.08 -5.00 -0.86
N ALA A 105 -32.52 -5.99 -0.17
CA ALA A 105 -33.25 -6.83 0.77
C ALA A 105 -33.84 -6.00 1.92
N ARG A 106 -33.06 -5.08 2.52
CA ARG A 106 -33.54 -4.15 3.55
C ARG A 106 -34.72 -3.31 3.06
N THR A 107 -34.64 -2.79 1.83
CA THR A 107 -35.74 -2.03 1.22
C THR A 107 -37.01 -2.88 1.08
N ARG A 108 -36.87 -4.14 0.65
CA ARG A 108 -37.98 -5.08 0.53
C ARG A 108 -38.62 -5.40 1.88
N VAL A 109 -37.81 -5.61 2.93
CA VAL A 109 -38.32 -5.82 4.30
C VAL A 109 -39.18 -4.65 4.75
N VAL A 110 -38.68 -3.41 4.62
CA VAL A 110 -39.46 -2.21 4.99
C VAL A 110 -40.76 -2.10 4.19
N HIS A 111 -40.74 -2.48 2.91
CA HIS A 111 -41.96 -2.50 2.10
C HIS A 111 -42.98 -3.54 2.61
N LEU A 112 -42.52 -4.76 2.91
CA LEU A 112 -43.38 -5.81 3.44
C LEU A 112 -43.93 -5.46 4.82
N ASP A 113 -43.14 -4.85 5.70
CA ASP A 113 -43.59 -4.38 7.02
C ASP A 113 -44.76 -3.38 6.90
N ARG A 114 -44.72 -2.49 5.91
CA ARG A 114 -45.81 -1.55 5.64
C ARG A 114 -47.06 -2.27 5.16
N GLU A 115 -46.92 -3.25 4.26
CA GLU A 115 -48.07 -4.03 3.79
C GLU A 115 -48.67 -4.87 4.91
N MET A 116 -47.84 -5.49 5.76
CA MET A 116 -48.30 -6.19 6.97
C MET A 116 -49.08 -5.26 7.89
N ALA A 117 -48.54 -4.09 8.23
CA ALA A 117 -49.24 -3.11 9.07
C ALA A 117 -50.59 -2.67 8.47
N ARG A 118 -50.63 -2.44 7.15
CA ARG A 118 -51.85 -2.09 6.42
C ARG A 118 -52.88 -3.21 6.47
N LEU A 119 -52.47 -4.46 6.30
CA LEU A 119 -53.37 -5.61 6.35
C LEU A 119 -53.87 -5.86 7.78
N SER A 120 -53.01 -5.76 8.79
CA SER A 120 -53.41 -5.85 10.20
C SER A 120 -54.47 -4.80 10.55
N ALA A 121 -54.26 -3.54 10.14
CA ALA A 121 -55.26 -2.49 10.37
C ALA A 121 -56.61 -2.77 9.67
N LYS A 122 -56.61 -3.42 8.50
CA LYS A 122 -57.85 -3.86 7.86
C LYS A 122 -58.53 -4.98 8.64
N LEU A 123 -57.77 -5.96 9.11
CA LEU A 123 -58.29 -7.05 9.94
C LEU A 123 -58.89 -6.50 11.23
N ASP A 124 -58.24 -5.57 11.92
CA ASP A 124 -58.74 -4.95 13.15
C ASP A 124 -60.09 -4.27 12.93
N ARG A 125 -60.25 -3.57 11.80
CA ARG A 125 -61.53 -2.94 11.43
C ARG A 125 -62.63 -3.98 11.21
N VAL A 126 -62.31 -5.10 10.55
CA VAL A 126 -63.27 -6.19 10.33
C VAL A 126 -63.69 -6.81 11.67
N HIS A 127 -62.74 -7.09 12.55
CA HIS A 127 -63.02 -7.63 13.89
C HIS A 127 -63.87 -6.68 14.72
N LYS A 128 -63.58 -5.37 14.68
CA LYS A 128 -64.38 -4.37 15.40
C LYS A 128 -65.84 -4.38 14.94
N ARG A 129 -66.08 -4.37 13.62
CA ARG A 129 -67.44 -4.45 13.06
C ARG A 129 -68.17 -5.74 13.44
N ALA A 130 -67.47 -6.88 13.40
CA ALA A 130 -68.04 -8.16 13.80
C ALA A 130 -68.49 -8.15 15.27
N ARG A 131 -67.71 -7.53 16.17
CA ARG A 131 -68.07 -7.36 17.58
C ARG A 131 -69.28 -6.46 17.77
N GLU A 132 -69.36 -5.34 17.05
CA GLU A 132 -70.52 -4.42 17.07
C GLU A 132 -71.81 -5.13 16.62
N ILE A 133 -71.73 -6.05 15.64
CA ILE A 133 -72.89 -6.84 15.18
C ILE A 133 -73.27 -7.93 16.20
N ALA A 134 -72.28 -8.55 16.85
CA ALA A 134 -72.52 -9.60 17.84
C ALA A 134 -73.05 -9.07 19.19
N HIS A 135 -72.85 -7.78 19.48
CA HIS A 135 -73.30 -7.10 20.69
C HIS A 135 -73.94 -5.74 20.31
N PRO A 136 -75.19 -5.76 19.81
CA PRO A 136 -75.88 -4.56 19.33
C PRO A 136 -76.21 -3.54 20.44
#